data_AF-A0A246UC30-F1
#
_entry.id   AF-A0A246UC30-F1
#
_cell.length_a   1.000
_cell.length_b   1.000
_cell.length_c   1.000
_cell.angle_alpha   90.00
_cell.angle_beta   90.00
_cell.angle_gamma   90.00
#
_symmetry.space_group_name_H-M   'P 1'
#
loop_
_entity.id
_entity.type
_entity.pdbx_description
1 polymer ?
#
loop_
_entity_poly.entity_id
_entity_poly.type
_entity_poly.pdbx_seq_one_letter_code
_entity_poly.pdbx_strand_id
1 'polypeptide(L)'
;MQDLKHVLNAECQKYVSLVVSMRRGEYRWLEVNDATGSKVDVTDAKLAAFEETVRTLRQMIQDLDASDYLSCRPTKDWHFDA
;
A
#
# COMPACT_ATOMS: atom_id res chain seq x y z
N MET A 1 9.50 -1.49 15.15
CA MET A 1 9.12 -0.83 13.89
C MET A 1 9.69 -1.54 12.65
N GLN A 2 10.89 -2.12 12.70
CA GLN A 2 11.49 -2.86 11.58
C GLN A 2 10.64 -4.04 11.06
N ASP A 3 10.06 -4.86 11.94
CA ASP A 3 9.22 -5.99 11.52
C ASP A 3 7.95 -5.54 10.78
N LEU A 4 7.29 -4.49 11.29
CA LEU A 4 6.12 -3.90 10.65
C LEU A 4 6.46 -3.31 9.27
N LYS A 5 7.57 -2.57 9.17
CA LYS A 5 8.06 -2.03 7.90
C LYS A 5 8.38 -3.14 6.90
N HIS A 6 8.98 -4.24 7.36
CA HIS A 6 9.28 -5.39 6.50
C HIS A 6 7.99 -6.02 5.94
N VAL A 7 7.00 -6.25 6.80
CA VAL A 7 5.68 -6.80 6.41
C VAL A 7 4.97 -5.88 5.42
N LEU A 8 4.92 -4.57 5.68
CA LEU A 8 4.28 -3.59 4.78
C LEU A 8 4.98 -3.51 3.42
N ASN A 9 6.32 -3.59 3.39
CA ASN A 9 7.06 -3.62 2.13
C ASN A 9 6.78 -4.90 1.35
N ALA A 10 6.80 -6.06 2.00
CA ALA A 10 6.48 -7.33 1.36
C ALA A 10 5.06 -7.30 0.77
N GLU A 11 4.09 -6.77 1.51
CA GLU A 11 2.72 -6.66 1.03
C GLU A 11 2.58 -5.65 -0.12
N CYS A 12 3.25 -4.49 -0.02
CA CYS A 12 3.29 -3.51 -1.10
C CYS A 12 3.86 -4.10 -2.40
N GLN A 13 4.91 -4.92 -2.32
CA GLN A 13 5.52 -5.56 -3.50
C GLN A 13 4.57 -6.55 -4.16
N LYS A 14 3.76 -7.29 -3.40
CA LYS A 14 2.74 -8.18 -3.95
C LYS A 14 1.71 -7.41 -4.77
N TYR A 15 1.16 -6.32 -4.22
CA TYR A 15 0.18 -5.50 -4.94
C TYR A 15 0.78 -4.80 -6.16
N VAL A 16 2.05 -4.34 -6.09
CA VAL A 16 2.75 -3.79 -7.26
C VAL A 16 2.87 -4.83 -8.37
N SER A 17 3.27 -6.06 -8.03
CA SER A 17 3.36 -7.16 -9.00
C SER A 17 2.00 -7.45 -9.65
N LEU A 18 0.94 -7.51 -8.83
CA LEU A 18 -0.43 -7.74 -9.31
C LEU A 18 -0.90 -6.64 -10.27
N VAL A 19 -0.69 -5.37 -9.92
CA VAL A 19 -1.03 -4.21 -10.78
C VAL A 19 -0.28 -4.28 -12.12
N VAL A 20 1.00 -4.65 -12.11
CA VAL A 20 1.80 -4.78 -13.33
C VAL A 20 1.24 -5.89 -14.23
N SER A 21 0.95 -7.06 -13.67
CA SER A 21 0.34 -8.16 -14.43
C SER A 21 -1.04 -7.80 -14.98
N MET A 22 -1.87 -7.09 -14.21
CA MET A 22 -3.17 -6.61 -14.69
C MET A 22 -3.04 -5.62 -15.85
N ARG A 23 -2.12 -4.65 -15.77
CA ARG A 23 -1.85 -3.70 -16.88
C ARG A 23 -1.30 -4.38 -18.13
N ARG A 24 -0.62 -5.52 -17.98
CA ARG A 24 -0.17 -6.36 -19.10
C ARG A 24 -1.28 -7.23 -19.69
N GLY A 25 -2.47 -7.23 -19.10
CA GLY A 25 -3.59 -8.06 -19.52
C GLY A 25 -3.45 -9.54 -19.14
N GLU A 26 -2.57 -9.87 -18.19
CA GLU A 26 -2.36 -11.25 -17.72
C GLU A 26 -3.54 -11.76 -16.86
N TYR A 27 -4.32 -10.83 -16.29
CA TYR A 27 -5.51 -11.13 -15.49
C TYR A 27 -6.73 -10.39 -15.99
N ARG A 28 -7.87 -11.08 -15.99
CA ARG A 28 -9.18 -10.52 -16.31
C ARG A 28 -10.18 -10.92 -15.24
N TRP A 29 -10.84 -9.94 -14.64
CA TRP A 29 -11.79 -10.16 -13.56
C TRP A 29 -13.21 -10.03 -14.07
N LEU A 30 -13.96 -11.13 -13.97
CA LEU A 30 -15.37 -11.19 -14.32
C LEU A 30 -16.18 -11.41 -13.05
N GLU A 31 -17.07 -10.49 -12.74
CA GLU A 31 -18.06 -10.64 -11.66
C GLU A 31 -19.40 -11.02 -12.27
N VAL A 32 -20.16 -11.88 -11.59
CA VAL A 32 -21.52 -12.20 -11.98
C VAL A 32 -22.43 -11.16 -11.35
N ASN A 33 -23.21 -10.48 -12.17
CA ASN A 33 -24.24 -9.57 -11.68
C ASN A 33 -25.39 -10.40 -11.09
N ASP A 34 -25.57 -10.34 -9.78
CA ASP A 34 -26.58 -11.14 -9.06
C ASP A 34 -28.01 -10.91 -9.54
N ALA A 35 -28.33 -9.72 -10.09
CA ALA A 35 -29.66 -9.39 -10.57
C ALA A 35 -29.96 -9.91 -11.98
N THR A 36 -28.94 -10.02 -12.84
CA THR A 36 -29.10 -10.37 -14.26
C THR A 36 -28.42 -11.68 -14.67
N GLY A 37 -27.63 -12.28 -13.77
CA GLY A 37 -26.79 -13.45 -14.04
C GLY A 37 -25.67 -13.21 -15.06
N SER A 38 -25.48 -11.96 -15.51
CA SER A 38 -24.53 -11.64 -16.57
C SER A 38 -23.11 -11.47 -16.02
N LYS A 39 -22.11 -11.95 -16.77
CA LYS A 39 -20.70 -11.73 -16.44
C LYS A 39 -20.29 -10.32 -16.89
N VAL A 40 -19.90 -9.48 -15.94
CA VAL A 40 -19.43 -8.11 -16.16
C VAL A 40 -17.93 -8.07 -15.97
N ASP A 41 -17.23 -7.45 -16.92
CA ASP A 41 -15.81 -7.20 -16.80
C ASP A 41 -15.58 -6.04 -15.82
N VAL A 42 -14.89 -6.34 -14.72
CA VAL A 42 -14.57 -5.38 -13.66
C VAL A 42 -13.06 -5.18 -13.51
N THR A 43 -12.28 -5.61 -14.51
CA THR A 43 -10.82 -5.58 -14.45
C THR A 43 -10.28 -4.18 -14.16
N ASP A 44 -10.83 -3.16 -14.84
CA ASP A 44 -10.39 -1.76 -14.67
C ASP A 44 -10.76 -1.21 -13.28
N ALA A 45 -11.93 -1.57 -12.76
CA ALA A 45 -12.36 -1.17 -11.42
C ALA A 45 -11.47 -1.80 -10.34
N LYS A 46 -11.12 -3.09 -10.50
CA LYS A 46 -10.19 -3.78 -9.60
C LYS A 46 -8.77 -3.21 -9.72
N LEU A 47 -8.32 -2.89 -10.93
CA LEU A 47 -7.02 -2.27 -11.17
C LEU A 47 -6.91 -0.94 -10.40
N ALA A 48 -7.91 -0.07 -10.52
CA ALA A 48 -7.95 1.20 -9.79
C ALA A 48 -7.90 1.00 -8.26
N ALA A 49 -8.62 0.00 -7.73
CA ALA A 49 -8.60 -0.31 -6.30
C ALA A 49 -7.22 -0.81 -5.83
N PHE A 50 -6.56 -1.65 -6.61
CA PHE A 50 -5.21 -2.12 -6.29
C PHE A 50 -4.16 -1.00 -6.39
N GLU A 51 -4.29 -0.10 -7.37
CA GLU A 51 -3.43 1.09 -7.47
C GLU A 51 -3.57 2.02 -6.26
N GLU A 52 -4.80 2.22 -5.77
CA GLU A 52 -5.05 2.96 -4.53
C GLU A 52 -4.42 2.28 -3.31
N THR A 53 -4.52 0.95 -3.24
CA THR A 53 -3.92 0.15 -2.17
C THR A 53 -2.40 0.30 -2.15
N VAL A 54 -1.76 0.23 -3.32
CA VAL A 54 -0.31 0.47 -3.44
C VAL A 54 0.06 1.88 -2.99
N ARG A 55 -0.71 2.90 -3.37
CA ARG A 55 -0.46 4.28 -2.95
C ARG A 55 -0.53 4.44 -1.43
N THR A 56 -1.56 3.84 -0.82
CA THR A 56 -1.78 3.88 0.63
C THR A 56 -0.66 3.16 1.38
N LEU A 57 -0.26 1.97 0.94
CA LEU A 57 0.85 1.22 1.56
C LEU A 57 2.17 1.98 1.47
N ARG A 58 2.46 2.64 0.35
CA ARG A 58 3.65 3.49 0.21
C ARG A 58 3.63 4.66 1.18
N GLN A 59 2.48 5.31 1.37
CA GLN A 59 2.34 6.40 2.33
C GLN A 59 2.62 5.92 3.76
N MET A 60 2.03 4.79 4.17
CA MET A 60 2.27 4.22 5.51
C MET A 60 3.74 3.89 5.77
N ILE A 61 4.46 3.37 4.76
CA ILE A 61 5.90 3.11 4.87
C ILE A 61 6.69 4.42 5.04
N GLN A 62 6.32 5.48 4.32
CA GLN A 62 6.97 6.79 4.46
C GLN A 62 6.70 7.42 5.84
N ASP A 63 5.48 7.28 6.36
CA ASP A 63 5.10 7.78 7.67
C ASP A 63 5.86 7.05 8.79
N LEU A 64 6.08 5.74 8.65
CA LEU A 64 6.94 4.97 9.54
C LEU A 64 8.39 5.46 9.51
N ASP A 65 8.93 5.75 8.32
CA ASP A 65 10.30 6.25 8.18
C ASP A 65 10.46 7.65 8.82
N ALA A 66 9.45 8.51 8.69
CA ALA A 66 9.41 9.81 9.36
C ALA A 66 9.31 9.66 10.89
N SER A 67 8.50 8.72 11.37
CA SER A 67 8.35 8.40 12.80
C SER A 67 9.66 7.89 13.41
N ASP A 68 10.32 6.92 12.75
CA ASP A 68 11.62 6.40 13.19
C ASP A 68 12.64 7.54 13.31
N TYR A 69 12.70 8.43 12.30
CA TYR A 69 13.58 9.61 12.33
C TYR A 69 13.30 10.56 13.51
N LEU A 70 12.03 10.83 13.81
CA LEU A 70 11.64 11.71 14.92
C LEU A 70 11.92 11.07 16.29
N SER A 71 11.82 9.75 16.41
CA SER A 71 12.09 9.00 17.64
C SER A 71 13.57 8.95 18.02
N CYS A 72 14.47 9.01 17.03
CA CYS A 72 15.92 9.02 17.25
C CYS A 72 16.49 10.42 17.56
N ARG A 73 15.66 11.47 17.60
CA ARG A 73 16.13 12.80 17.96
C ARG A 73 16.46 12.77 19.46
N PRO A 74 17.69 13.11 19.88
CA PRO A 74 17.95 13.31 21.29
C PRO A 74 16.93 14.33 21.79
N THR A 75 16.16 13.97 22.82
CA THR A 75 15.36 14.95 23.56
C THR A 75 16.33 16.05 23.91
N LYS A 76 16.05 17.23 23.39
CA LYS A 76 16.89 18.39 23.51
C LYS A 76 16.74 18.89 24.94
N ASP A 77 17.26 18.13 25.89
CA ASP A 77 17.42 18.50 27.30
C ASP A 77 18.56 19.51 27.37
N TRP A 78 18.31 20.68 26.81
CA TRP A 78 19.08 21.88 27.09
C TRP A 78 18.69 22.37 28.48
N HIS A 79 19.09 21.62 29.50
CA HIS A 79 19.28 22.18 30.82
C HIS A 79 20.50 23.11 30.73
N PHE A 80 20.26 24.37 30.39
CA PHE A 80 21.17 25.44 30.79
C PHE A 80 20.86 25.69 32.27
N ASP A 81 21.62 25.06 33.16
CA ASP A 81 21.66 25.48 34.55
C ASP A 81 22.16 26.93 34.58
N ALA A 82 21.32 27.82 35.11
CA ALA A 82 21.58 29.25 35.28
C ALA A 82 22.27 29.54 36.63
#